data_AF-A0A941LD37-F1
#
_entry.id   AF-A0A941LD37-F1
#
_cell.length_a   1.000
_cell.length_b   1.000
_cell.length_c   1.000
_cell.angle_alpha   90.00
_cell.angle_beta   90.00
_cell.angle_gamma   90.00
#
_symmetry.space_group_name_H-M   'P 1'
#
loop_
_entity.id
_entity.type
_entity.pdbx_description
1 polymer ?
#
loop_
_entity_poly.entity_id
_entity_poly.type
_entity_poly.pdbx_seq_one_letter_code
_entity_poly.pdbx_strand_id
1 'polypeptide(L)'
;MSSIAQFLGIVEREKLQQIMPRARTGARRFTSIAPQEARSPESGELSLGQYEHQAIMIEGVKQGVWLYSAQVTDSAGPILTAVVRKVFQGNKK
;
A
#
# COMPACT_ATOMS: atom_id res chain seq x y z
N MET A 1 8.23 4.15 18.01
CA MET A 1 6.77 4.26 18.10
C MET A 1 6.17 3.51 16.92
N SER A 2 5.50 2.39 17.18
CA SER A 2 4.65 1.72 16.21
C SER A 2 3.34 2.52 16.11
N SER A 3 2.89 2.81 14.90
CA SER A 3 1.61 3.47 14.66
C SER A 3 0.86 2.73 13.57
N ILE A 4 -0.46 2.63 13.72
CA ILE A 4 -1.33 2.20 12.62
C ILE A 4 -1.18 3.22 11.49
N ALA A 5 -0.91 2.73 10.29
CA ALA A 5 -0.75 3.55 9.10
C ALA A 5 -1.59 2.99 7.97
N GLN A 6 -2.17 3.91 7.19
CA GLN A 6 -2.97 3.62 6.02
C GLN A 6 -2.32 4.20 4.78
N PHE A 7 -2.37 3.45 3.68
CA PHE A 7 -1.77 3.79 2.40
C PHE A 7 -2.82 3.63 1.31
N LEU A 8 -3.13 4.73 0.62
CA LEU A 8 -3.91 4.71 -0.61
C LEU A 8 -2.97 4.76 -1.79
N GLY A 9 -3.17 3.90 -2.78
CA GLY A 9 -2.40 3.96 -4.02
C GLY A 9 -3.03 3.14 -5.13
N ILE A 10 -2.39 3.15 -6.28
CA ILE A 10 -2.81 2.36 -7.44
C ILE A 10 -1.76 1.29 -7.70
N VAL A 11 -2.16 0.05 -7.92
CA VAL A 11 -1.19 -1.00 -8.26
C VAL A 11 -0.79 -0.88 -9.72
N GLU A 12 0.52 -0.76 -9.95
CA GLU A 12 1.14 -0.81 -11.27
C GLU A 12 2.42 -1.63 -11.18
N ARG A 13 2.59 -2.59 -12.08
CA ARG A 13 3.71 -3.53 -12.09
C ARG A 13 3.85 -4.23 -10.73
N GLU A 14 2.73 -4.69 -10.19
CA GLU A 14 2.62 -5.37 -8.89
C GLU A 14 3.10 -4.52 -7.70
N LYS A 15 3.24 -3.20 -7.87
CA LYS A 15 3.70 -2.27 -6.85
C LYS A 15 2.70 -1.17 -6.61
N LEU A 16 2.50 -0.82 -5.34
CA LEU A 16 1.66 0.30 -4.97
C LEU A 16 2.30 1.63 -5.40
N GLN A 17 1.72 2.29 -6.40
CA GLN A 17 1.94 3.70 -6.70
C GLN A 17 1.21 4.54 -5.66
N GLN A 18 1.89 4.78 -4.55
CA GLN A 18 1.35 5.50 -3.39
C GLN A 18 0.84 6.90 -3.76
N ILE A 19 -0.39 7.19 -3.37
CA ILE A 19 -1.07 8.49 -3.45
C ILE A 19 -1.09 9.15 -2.06
N MET A 20 -1.46 8.39 -1.03
CA MET A 20 -1.45 8.85 0.36
C MET A 20 -0.70 7.86 1.26
N PRO A 21 0.03 8.35 2.28
CA PRO A 21 0.35 9.77 2.52
C PRO A 21 1.26 10.35 1.41
N ARG A 22 1.22 11.67 1.15
CA ARG A 22 2.04 12.28 0.06
C ARG A 22 3.54 12.29 0.36
N ALA A 23 3.91 12.34 1.63
CA ALA A 23 5.30 12.28 2.05
C ALA A 23 5.84 10.85 1.82
N ARG A 24 7.00 10.73 1.15
CA ARG A 24 7.74 9.47 0.96
C ARG A 24 8.32 8.89 2.27
N THR A 25 7.77 9.27 3.41
CA THR A 25 8.21 8.82 4.72
C THR A 25 7.60 7.47 5.03
N GLY A 26 8.40 6.40 4.85
CA GLY A 26 8.28 5.21 5.67
C GLY A 26 8.17 3.90 4.93
N ALA A 27 6.95 3.38 4.74
CA ALA A 27 6.78 2.03 4.21
C ALA A 27 6.88 2.00 2.69
N ARG A 28 7.79 1.18 2.16
CA ARG A 28 7.89 0.88 0.71
C ARG A 28 7.54 -0.58 0.41
N ARG A 29 7.41 -1.38 1.46
CA ARG A 29 7.16 -2.81 1.40
C ARG A 29 6.11 -3.17 2.43
N PHE A 30 5.25 -4.11 2.08
CA PHE A 30 4.08 -4.52 2.87
C PHE A 30 4.24 -6.00 3.18
N THR A 31 4.09 -6.38 4.44
CA THR A 31 4.21 -7.79 4.86
C THR A 31 3.03 -8.16 5.74
N SER A 32 2.47 -9.35 5.52
CA SER A 32 1.39 -9.88 6.38
C SER A 32 1.92 -10.37 7.74
N ILE A 33 3.24 -10.54 7.87
CA ILE A 33 3.92 -10.95 9.09
C ILE A 33 3.69 -9.92 10.20
N ALA A 34 3.48 -10.40 11.43
CA ALA A 34 3.34 -9.51 12.59
C ALA A 34 4.70 -8.97 13.06
N PRO A 35 4.78 -7.76 13.65
CA PRO A 35 6.06 -7.14 14.06
C PRO A 35 6.95 -7.98 14.99
N GLN A 36 6.36 -8.91 15.75
CA GLN A 36 7.03 -9.72 16.78
C GLN A 36 7.15 -11.20 16.37
N GLU A 37 6.75 -11.54 15.15
CA GLU A 37 6.80 -12.92 14.66
C GLU A 37 8.26 -13.28 14.33
N ALA A 38 8.70 -14.49 14.69
CA ALA A 38 10.06 -14.98 14.48
C ALA A 38 10.32 -15.40 13.02
N ARG A 39 9.88 -14.58 12.05
CA ARG A 39 10.05 -14.78 10.61
C ARG A 39 10.52 -13.49 9.97
N SER A 40 11.25 -13.60 8.86
CA SER A 40 11.64 -12.42 8.10
C SER A 40 10.41 -11.79 7.42
N PRO A 41 10.28 -10.46 7.41
CA PRO A 41 9.15 -9.78 6.77
C PRO A 41 9.08 -10.07 5.26
N GLU A 42 10.22 -10.32 4.61
CA GLU A 42 10.30 -10.74 3.20
C GLU A 42 9.54 -12.04 2.92
N SER A 43 9.50 -12.97 3.88
CA SER A 43 8.84 -14.28 3.70
C SER A 43 7.31 -14.21 3.65
N GLY A 44 6.73 -13.10 4.09
CA GLY A 44 5.29 -12.82 3.97
C GLY A 44 5.02 -11.50 3.26
N GLU A 45 5.91 -11.08 2.34
CA GLU A 45 5.68 -9.88 1.54
C GLU A 45 4.35 -10.03 0.76
N LEU A 46 3.52 -9.01 0.87
CA LEU A 46 2.17 -9.02 0.32
C LEU A 46 2.24 -8.88 -1.20
N SER A 47 1.77 -9.90 -1.92
CA SER A 47 1.61 -9.83 -3.37
C SER A 47 0.41 -8.95 -3.74
N LEU A 48 0.63 -7.99 -4.63
CA LEU A 48 -0.40 -7.05 -5.09
C LEU A 48 -0.93 -7.37 -6.50
N GLY A 49 -0.43 -8.42 -7.16
CA GLY A 49 -0.76 -8.70 -8.57
C GLY A 49 -2.26 -8.86 -8.86
N GLN A 50 -3.03 -9.38 -7.90
CA GLN A 50 -4.50 -9.50 -8.05
C GLN A 50 -5.24 -8.15 -8.10
N TYR A 51 -4.59 -7.07 -7.69
CA TYR A 51 -5.15 -5.71 -7.68
C TYR A 51 -4.57 -4.83 -8.80
N GLU A 52 -3.89 -5.41 -9.79
CA GLU A 52 -3.25 -4.66 -10.87
C GLU A 52 -4.25 -3.69 -11.54
N HIS A 53 -3.78 -2.46 -11.76
CA HIS A 53 -4.52 -1.32 -12.28
C HIS A 53 -5.67 -0.80 -11.40
N GLN A 54 -5.88 -1.33 -10.20
CA GLN A 54 -6.90 -0.88 -9.25
C GLN A 54 -6.32 0.10 -8.22
N ALA A 55 -7.15 1.03 -7.74
CA ALA A 55 -6.84 1.79 -6.54
C ALA A 55 -7.19 0.95 -5.30
N ILE A 56 -6.26 0.84 -4.35
CA ILE A 56 -6.42 0.04 -3.13
C ILE A 56 -6.03 0.81 -1.87
N MET A 57 -6.62 0.41 -0.75
CA MET A 57 -6.22 0.83 0.59
C MET A 57 -5.47 -0.30 1.28
N ILE A 58 -4.29 -0.02 1.82
CA ILE A 58 -3.50 -0.95 2.65
C ILE A 58 -3.35 -0.38 4.04
N GLU A 59 -3.61 -1.19 5.07
CA GLU A 59 -3.47 -0.81 6.47
C GLU A 59 -2.53 -1.76 7.20
N GLY A 60 -1.82 -1.27 8.21
CA GLY A 60 -0.98 -2.09 9.07
C GLY A 60 -0.17 -1.28 10.08
N VAL A 61 0.82 -1.93 10.69
CA VAL A 61 1.70 -1.33 11.71
C VAL A 61 3.00 -0.89 11.06
N LYS A 62 3.26 0.42 11.04
CA LYS A 62 4.45 0.97 10.43
C LYS A 62 5.67 0.80 11.34
N GLN A 63 6.73 0.17 10.82
CA GLN A 63 8.02 0.04 11.51
C GLN A 63 9.17 0.08 10.50
N GLY A 64 9.91 1.20 10.48
CA GLY A 64 10.99 1.43 9.52
C GLY A 64 10.46 1.51 8.07
N VAL A 65 11.03 0.68 7.19
CA VAL A 65 10.66 0.59 5.77
C VAL A 65 9.48 -0.33 5.46
N TRP A 66 8.99 -1.02 6.49
CA TRP A 66 7.94 -2.03 6.40
C TRP A 66 6.62 -1.53 7.00
N LEU A 67 5.53 -1.95 6.38
CA LEU A 67 4.21 -2.03 7.00
C LEU A 67 3.97 -3.50 7.36
N TYR A 68 3.95 -3.79 8.66
CA TYR A 68 3.70 -5.13 9.21
C TYR A 68 2.21 -5.36 9.40
N SER A 69 1.81 -6.64 9.46
CA SER A 69 0.41 -7.06 9.49
C SER A 69 -0.40 -6.34 8.40
N ALA A 70 0.25 -6.11 7.25
CA ALA A 70 -0.33 -5.37 6.16
C ALA A 70 -1.42 -6.18 5.48
N GLN A 71 -2.56 -5.53 5.30
CA GLN A 71 -3.70 -6.11 4.61
C GLN A 71 -4.31 -5.06 3.67
N VAL A 72 -4.81 -5.53 2.52
CA VAL A 72 -5.66 -4.71 1.66
C VAL A 72 -7.05 -4.67 2.29
N THR A 73 -7.49 -3.49 2.72
CA THR A 73 -8.80 -3.32 3.37
C THR A 73 -9.90 -2.94 2.39
N ASP A 74 -9.54 -2.34 1.25
CA ASP A 74 -10.50 -1.97 0.20
C ASP A 74 -9.83 -1.93 -1.18
N SER A 75 -10.63 -2.18 -2.22
CA SER A 75 -10.24 -2.15 -3.63
C SER A 75 -11.33 -1.49 -4.47
N ALA A 76 -10.95 -0.46 -5.22
CA ALA A 76 -11.84 0.28 -6.09
C ALA A 76 -12.03 -0.41 -7.45
N GLY A 77 -13.28 -0.48 -7.90
CA GLY A 77 -13.60 -0.88 -9.28
C GLY A 77 -13.06 0.11 -10.33
N PRO A 78 -13.22 -0.21 -11.64
CA PRO A 78 -12.58 0.55 -12.73
C PRO A 78 -12.94 2.04 -12.78
N ILE A 79 -14.23 2.38 -12.60
CA ILE A 79 -14.70 3.78 -12.66
C ILE A 79 -14.09 4.59 -11.52
N LEU A 80 -14.18 4.09 -10.29
CA LEU A 80 -13.63 4.79 -9.12
C LEU A 80 -12.10 4.88 -9.21
N THR A 81 -11.43 3.86 -9.73
CA THR A 81 -9.99 3.94 -10.00
C THR A 81 -9.64 5.03 -11.02
N ALA A 82 -10.42 5.18 -12.09
CA ALA A 82 -10.22 6.26 -13.06
C ALA A 82 -10.40 7.65 -12.41
N VAL A 83 -11.38 7.80 -11.50
CA VAL A 83 -11.57 9.03 -10.71
C VAL A 83 -10.35 9.30 -9.83
N VAL A 84 -9.86 8.29 -9.11
CA VAL A 84 -8.65 8.42 -8.27
C VAL A 84 -7.44 8.86 -9.11
N ARG A 85 -7.22 8.26 -10.29
CA ARG A 85 -6.15 8.69 -11.22
C ARG A 85 -6.32 10.15 -11.61
N LYS A 86 -7.53 10.55 -12.04
CA LYS A 86 -7.80 11.92 -12.51
C LYS A 86 -7.54 12.95 -11.43
N VAL A 87 -8.02 12.71 -10.21
CA VAL A 87 -7.95 13.65 -9.08
C VAL A 87 -6.52 13.76 -8.54
N PHE A 88 -5.81 12.64 -8.39
CA PHE A 88 -4.55 12.61 -7.65
C PHE A 88 -3.29 12.52 -8.52
N GLN A 89 -3.39 12.05 -9.77
CA GLN A 89 -2.24 11.95 -10.70
C GLN A 89 -2.28 12.99 -11.82
N GLY A 90 -3.39 13.70 -12.01
CA GLY A 90 -3.59 14.67 -13.09
C GLY A 90 -2.72 15.94 -13.05
N ASN A 91 -2.01 16.22 -11.94
CA ASN A 91 -1.25 17.46 -11.74
C ASN A 91 0.28 17.28 -11.73
N LYS A 92 0.82 16.23 -12.35
CA LYS A 92 2.25 16.20 -12.68
C LYS A 92 2.52 17.11 -13.89
N LYS A 93 2.57 18.42 -13.67
CA LYS A 93 3.21 19.39 -14.57
C LYS A 93 4.49 19.90 -13.93
#